data_AF-A2DZJ0-F1
#
_entry.id   AF-A2DZJ0-F1
#
_cell.length_a   1.000
_cell.length_b   1.000
_cell.length_c   1.000
_cell.angle_alpha   90.00
_cell.angle_beta   90.00
_cell.angle_gamma   90.00
#
_symmetry.space_group_name_H-M   'P 1'
#
loop_
_entity.id
_entity.type
_entity.pdbx_description
1 polymer ?
#
loop_
_entity_poly.entity_id
_entity_poly.type
_entity_poly.pdbx_seq_one_letter_code
_entity_poly.pdbx_strand_id
1 'polypeptide(L)'
;MRIYVTQPKQSRIAIEADPSISLDSLKEILIKDHKYMDGTYVFIQNGKIFPFTTHLDAFKEDSIIFIYIKDPFPPGEKSVPLDADYFYSHPEEVQRLLEVFEARNIESVILTAESRNISLQNIQLIGLYPRIGQTITSDYDANLMQLSDKQRQDFQRVLQFTRDTVDRDVALQTFIACDHNPDLTLNCL
;
A
#
# COMPACT_ATOMS: atom_id res chain seq x y z
N MET A 1 22.37 -9.04 -24.07
CA MET A 1 22.39 -9.48 -22.66
C MET A 1 21.23 -10.42 -22.44
N ARG A 2 21.46 -11.55 -21.77
CA ARG A 2 20.40 -12.50 -21.42
C ARG A 2 19.90 -12.24 -19.99
N ILE A 3 18.58 -12.19 -19.80
CA ILE A 3 17.92 -12.13 -18.49
C ILE A 3 16.80 -13.16 -18.41
N TYR A 4 16.36 -13.49 -17.19
CA TYR A 4 15.20 -14.33 -16.97
C TYR A 4 14.07 -13.51 -16.36
N VAL A 5 12.89 -13.59 -16.95
CA VAL A 5 11.70 -12.91 -16.45
C VAL A 5 10.70 -13.95 -15.94
N THR A 6 10.03 -13.67 -14.82
CA THR A 6 9.06 -14.59 -14.22
C THR A 6 7.89 -13.86 -13.57
N GLN A 7 6.69 -14.42 -13.69
CA GLN A 7 5.51 -14.02 -12.91
C GLN A 7 5.31 -14.99 -11.73
N PRO A 8 4.52 -14.60 -10.71
CA PRO A 8 4.03 -15.56 -9.72
C PRO A 8 3.34 -16.74 -10.41
N LYS A 9 3.69 -17.97 -10.01
CA LYS A 9 3.07 -19.23 -10.49
C LYS A 9 3.29 -19.54 -11.98
N GLN A 10 4.21 -18.85 -12.66
CA GLN A 10 4.58 -19.13 -14.05
C GLN A 10 6.04 -19.56 -14.19
N SER A 11 6.34 -20.27 -15.28
CA SER A 11 7.70 -20.63 -15.66
C SER A 11 8.52 -19.41 -16.03
N ARG A 12 9.83 -19.48 -15.79
CA ARG A 12 10.79 -18.45 -16.20
C ARG A 12 10.94 -18.44 -17.72
N ILE A 13 11.06 -17.25 -18.28
CA ILE A 13 11.31 -17.04 -19.71
C ILE A 13 12.66 -16.35 -19.86
N ALA A 14 13.51 -16.89 -20.73
CA ALA A 14 14.75 -16.25 -21.10
C ALA A 14 14.50 -15.19 -22.18
N ILE A 15 15.03 -14.00 -21.97
CA ILE A 15 14.93 -12.87 -22.89
C ILE A 15 16.34 -12.41 -23.25
N GLU A 16 16.61 -12.34 -24.55
CA GLU A 16 17.83 -11.77 -25.09
C GLU A 16 17.52 -10.39 -25.66
N ALA A 17 18.09 -9.36 -25.04
CA ALA A 17 17.85 -7.97 -25.41
C ALA A 17 19.13 -7.13 -25.35
N ASP A 18 19.12 -5.98 -26.02
CA ASP A 18 20.20 -5.00 -25.93
C ASP A 18 20.23 -4.42 -24.49
N PRO A 19 21.39 -4.42 -23.80
CA PRO A 19 21.48 -3.90 -22.43
C PRO A 19 21.11 -2.41 -22.29
N SER A 20 21.13 -1.65 -23.38
CA SER A 20 20.76 -0.24 -23.40
C SER A 20 19.25 0.02 -23.49
N ILE A 21 18.39 -1.01 -23.62
CA ILE A 21 16.95 -0.76 -23.62
C ILE A 21 16.44 -0.43 -22.22
N SER A 22 15.38 0.37 -22.15
CA SER A 22 14.67 0.64 -20.91
C SER A 22 13.75 -0.52 -20.54
N LEU A 23 13.33 -0.57 -19.28
CA LEU A 23 12.30 -1.50 -18.82
C LEU A 23 10.94 -1.27 -19.50
N ASP A 24 10.68 -0.06 -20.00
CA ASP A 24 9.50 0.23 -20.84
C ASP A 24 9.59 -0.47 -22.21
N SER A 25 10.76 -0.42 -22.87
CA SER A 25 10.98 -1.19 -24.09
C SER A 25 10.95 -2.70 -23.83
N LEU A 26 11.44 -3.17 -22.67
CA LEU A 26 11.32 -4.58 -22.27
C LEU A 26 9.86 -4.99 -22.10
N LYS A 27 8.99 -4.12 -21.55
CA LYS A 27 7.55 -4.35 -21.48
C LYS A 27 6.98 -4.63 -22.88
N GLU A 28 7.35 -3.82 -23.87
CA GLU A 28 6.86 -4.04 -25.24
C GLU A 28 7.26 -5.41 -25.81
N ILE A 29 8.50 -5.85 -25.56
CA ILE A 29 9.00 -7.17 -25.97
C ILE A 29 8.17 -8.28 -25.29
N LEU A 30 7.92 -8.17 -23.98
CA LEU A 30 7.11 -9.12 -23.23
C LEU A 30 5.69 -9.27 -23.81
N ILE A 31 5.05 -8.16 -24.19
CA ILE A 31 3.71 -8.16 -24.77
C ILE A 31 3.72 -8.76 -26.18
N LYS A 32 4.59 -8.25 -27.06
CA LYS A 32 4.62 -8.60 -28.49
C LYS A 32 5.06 -10.04 -28.71
N ASP A 33 6.17 -10.42 -28.07
CA ASP A 33 6.91 -11.64 -28.40
C ASP A 33 6.55 -12.79 -27.46
N HIS A 34 6.25 -12.49 -26.19
CA HIS A 34 5.95 -13.50 -25.17
C HIS A 34 4.47 -13.59 -24.77
N LYS A 35 3.59 -12.82 -25.41
CA LYS A 35 2.13 -12.82 -25.18
C LYS A 35 1.73 -12.49 -23.75
N TYR A 36 2.53 -11.65 -23.09
CA TYR A 36 2.14 -11.09 -21.80
C TYR A 36 0.96 -10.13 -22.00
N MET A 37 0.08 -10.08 -21.00
CA MET A 37 -1.04 -9.16 -21.00
C MET A 37 -0.57 -7.70 -21.03
N ASP A 38 -1.25 -6.84 -21.79
CA ASP A 38 -1.04 -5.40 -21.65
C ASP A 38 -1.59 -4.95 -20.28
N GLY A 39 -0.91 -4.01 -19.64
CA GLY A 39 -1.19 -3.63 -18.27
C GLY A 39 -0.11 -2.74 -17.66
N THR A 40 -0.22 -2.53 -16.35
CA THR A 40 0.81 -1.80 -15.58
C THR A 40 1.82 -2.79 -15.01
N TYR A 41 3.07 -2.69 -15.46
CA TYR A 41 4.16 -3.58 -15.06
C TYR A 41 4.89 -3.03 -13.84
N VAL A 42 5.31 -3.92 -12.95
CA VAL A 42 6.24 -3.61 -11.86
C VAL A 42 7.39 -4.59 -11.93
N PHE A 43 8.60 -4.06 -12.13
CA PHE A 43 9.83 -4.84 -12.23
C PHE A 43 10.52 -4.90 -10.87
N ILE A 44 10.78 -6.11 -10.39
CA ILE A 44 11.32 -6.38 -9.07
C ILE A 44 12.55 -7.28 -9.21
N GLN A 45 13.65 -6.89 -8.59
CA GLN A 45 14.81 -7.77 -8.44
C GLN A 45 15.40 -7.62 -7.03
N ASN A 46 15.63 -8.75 -6.35
CA ASN A 46 16.17 -8.80 -4.99
C ASN A 46 15.41 -7.91 -3.99
N GLY A 47 14.08 -7.88 -4.10
CA GLY A 47 13.21 -7.06 -3.24
C GLY A 47 13.17 -5.57 -3.58
N LYS A 48 13.93 -5.11 -4.59
CA LYS A 48 13.93 -3.72 -5.04
C LYS A 48 13.03 -3.55 -6.27
N ILE A 49 12.21 -2.49 -6.24
CA ILE A 49 11.37 -2.06 -7.37
C ILE A 49 12.18 -1.10 -8.25
N PHE A 50 12.08 -1.28 -9.57
CA PHE A 50 12.79 -0.46 -10.55
C PHE A 50 11.82 0.39 -11.39
N PRO A 51 12.11 1.69 -11.61
CA PRO A 51 11.31 2.54 -12.48
C PRO A 51 11.48 2.15 -13.96
N PHE A 52 10.47 2.45 -14.79
CA PHE A 52 10.45 2.14 -16.23
C PHE A 52 11.61 2.76 -17.02
N THR A 53 12.19 3.85 -16.52
CA THR A 53 13.37 4.51 -17.10
C THR A 53 14.68 3.78 -16.84
N THR A 54 14.69 2.74 -15.99
CA THR A 54 15.87 1.93 -15.74
C THR A 54 16.24 1.17 -17.00
N HIS A 55 17.53 1.10 -17.31
CA HIS A 55 18.07 0.34 -18.42
C HIS A 55 18.45 -1.09 -18.00
N LEU A 56 18.50 -2.01 -18.97
CA LEU A 56 18.81 -3.41 -18.69
C LEU A 56 20.25 -3.65 -18.19
N ASP A 57 21.18 -2.76 -18.51
CA ASP A 57 22.56 -2.75 -18.02
C ASP A 57 22.67 -2.58 -16.49
N ALA A 58 21.61 -2.12 -15.82
CA ALA A 58 21.52 -2.07 -14.36
C ALA A 58 21.41 -3.46 -13.70
N PHE A 59 21.11 -4.50 -14.50
CA PHE A 59 20.94 -5.87 -14.04
C PHE A 59 22.17 -6.70 -14.41
N LYS A 60 22.40 -7.80 -13.67
CA LYS A 60 23.46 -8.76 -14.05
C LYS A 60 22.97 -9.67 -15.18
N GLU A 61 23.86 -10.09 -16.05
CA GLU A 61 23.56 -11.12 -17.03
C GLU A 61 23.12 -12.40 -16.31
N ASP A 62 22.16 -13.12 -16.90
CA ASP A 62 21.49 -14.29 -16.33
C ASP A 62 20.73 -14.04 -15.02
N SER A 63 20.52 -12.78 -14.63
CA SER A 63 19.73 -12.46 -13.45
C SER A 63 18.23 -12.66 -13.68
N ILE A 64 17.50 -12.85 -12.57
CA ILE A 64 16.06 -13.04 -12.57
C ILE A 64 15.39 -11.71 -12.21
N ILE A 65 14.44 -11.31 -13.03
CA ILE A 65 13.55 -10.18 -12.79
C ILE A 65 12.14 -10.73 -12.59
N PHE A 66 11.59 -10.48 -11.40
CA PHE A 66 10.19 -10.74 -11.13
C PHE A 66 9.36 -9.61 -11.72
N ILE A 67 8.29 -9.97 -12.43
CA ILE A 67 7.34 -9.02 -12.96
C ILE A 67 5.96 -9.28 -12.40
N TYR A 68 5.34 -8.20 -11.95
CA TYR A 68 3.94 -8.16 -11.57
C TYR A 68 3.20 -7.30 -12.59
N ILE A 69 2.11 -7.82 -13.16
CA ILE A 69 1.31 -7.11 -14.15
C ILE A 69 -0.07 -6.90 -13.57
N LYS A 70 -0.46 -5.64 -13.47
CA LYS A 70 -1.81 -5.27 -13.09
C LYS A 70 -2.65 -5.22 -14.36
N ASP A 71 -3.81 -5.88 -14.32
CA ASP A 71 -4.85 -5.69 -15.33
C ASP A 71 -5.07 -4.19 -15.57
N PRO A 72 -5.19 -3.75 -16.83
CA PRO A 72 -5.63 -2.40 -17.11
C PRO A 72 -7.00 -2.26 -16.44
N PHE A 73 -7.12 -1.31 -15.52
CA PHE A 73 -8.39 -1.04 -14.85
C PHE A 73 -9.49 -0.99 -15.90
N PRO A 74 -10.64 -1.66 -15.70
CA PRO A 74 -11.75 -1.51 -16.61
C PRO A 74 -12.02 -0.01 -16.75
N PRO A 75 -12.07 0.52 -17.99
CA PRO A 75 -12.23 1.95 -18.20
C PRO A 75 -13.53 2.42 -17.51
N GLY A 76 -13.38 3.22 -16.44
CA GLY A 76 -14.49 3.70 -15.63
C GLY A 76 -14.38 3.44 -14.13
N GLU A 77 -13.44 2.60 -13.68
CA GLU A 77 -13.19 2.41 -12.24
C GLU A 77 -12.43 3.63 -11.71
N LYS A 78 -13.14 4.51 -10.98
CA LYS A 78 -12.52 5.66 -10.32
C LYS A 78 -11.58 5.15 -9.24
N SER A 79 -10.32 5.56 -9.28
CA SER A 79 -9.41 5.37 -8.15
C SER A 79 -10.05 6.00 -6.91
N VAL A 80 -10.40 5.17 -5.92
CA VAL A 80 -10.89 5.69 -4.64
C VAL A 80 -9.72 6.43 -4.00
N PRO A 81 -9.87 7.73 -3.64
CA PRO A 81 -8.84 8.43 -2.91
C PRO A 81 -8.67 7.75 -1.55
N LEU A 82 -7.51 7.15 -1.34
CA LEU A 82 -7.13 6.49 -0.10
C LEU A 82 -6.50 7.56 0.81
N ASP A 83 -7.35 8.34 1.47
CA ASP A 83 -6.97 9.30 2.50
C ASP A 83 -7.19 8.73 3.91
N ALA A 84 -6.86 9.51 4.95
CA ALA A 84 -7.04 9.09 6.33
C ALA A 84 -8.49 8.72 6.65
N ASP A 85 -9.46 9.44 6.07
CA ASP A 85 -10.89 9.23 6.30
C ASP A 85 -11.36 7.88 5.73
N TYR A 86 -10.80 7.45 4.60
CA TYR A 86 -11.01 6.10 4.08
C TYR A 86 -10.59 5.02 5.09
N PHE A 87 -9.41 5.16 5.70
CA PHE A 87 -8.88 4.16 6.63
C PHE A 87 -9.66 4.11 7.95
N TYR A 88 -10.16 5.26 8.44
CA TYR A 88 -11.02 5.30 9.62
C TYR A 88 -12.43 4.73 9.36
N SER A 89 -12.90 4.76 8.12
CA SER A 89 -14.19 4.16 7.73
C SER A 89 -14.09 2.67 7.37
N HIS A 90 -12.88 2.11 7.21
CA HIS A 90 -12.64 0.70 6.88
C HIS A 90 -11.61 0.05 7.85
N PRO A 91 -11.90 -0.01 9.16
CA PRO A 91 -10.96 -0.48 10.18
C PRO A 91 -10.50 -1.92 9.97
N GLU A 92 -11.37 -2.79 9.43
CA GLU A 92 -11.05 -4.17 9.08
C GLU A 92 -10.01 -4.30 7.97
N GLU A 93 -9.97 -3.34 7.03
CA GLU A 93 -8.93 -3.32 6.00
C GLU A 93 -7.60 -2.93 6.60
N VAL A 94 -7.57 -2.01 7.55
CA VAL A 94 -6.31 -1.59 8.13
C VAL A 94 -5.74 -2.61 9.12
N GLN A 95 -6.58 -3.29 9.91
CA GLN A 95 -6.13 -4.42 10.73
C GLN A 95 -5.47 -5.50 9.85
N ARG A 96 -6.08 -5.80 8.70
CA ARG A 96 -5.54 -6.70 7.69
C ARG A 96 -4.20 -6.21 7.11
N LEU A 97 -4.04 -4.91 6.91
CA LEU A 97 -2.79 -4.32 6.45
C LEU A 97 -1.70 -4.34 7.54
N LEU A 98 -2.05 -4.12 8.81
CA LEU A 98 -1.12 -4.22 9.96
C LEU A 98 -0.53 -5.63 10.11
N GLU A 99 -1.34 -6.67 9.97
CA GLU A 99 -0.84 -8.06 9.95
C GLU A 99 0.14 -8.31 8.79
N VAL A 100 -0.09 -7.66 7.66
CA VAL A 100 0.83 -7.68 6.51
C VAL A 100 2.11 -6.89 6.81
N PHE A 101 2.05 -5.77 7.54
CA PHE A 101 3.22 -4.99 7.96
C PHE A 101 4.14 -5.71 8.94
N GLU A 102 3.59 -6.56 9.82
CA GLU A 102 4.38 -7.39 10.73
C GLU A 102 5.15 -8.51 10.01
N ALA A 103 4.76 -8.84 8.76
CA ALA A 103 5.42 -9.83 7.94
C ALA A 103 6.77 -9.30 7.42
N ARG A 104 7.87 -9.90 7.90
CA ARG A 104 9.25 -9.36 7.75
C ARG A 104 9.84 -9.38 6.34
N ASN A 105 9.18 -9.96 5.33
CA ASN A 105 9.66 -9.89 3.93
C ASN A 105 8.50 -9.74 2.92
N ILE A 106 8.80 -9.18 1.74
CA ILE A 106 7.84 -8.92 0.65
C ILE A 106 7.09 -10.18 0.19
N GLU A 107 7.73 -11.33 0.19
CA GLU A 107 7.11 -12.60 -0.21
C GLU A 107 6.03 -13.03 0.81
N SER A 108 6.31 -12.87 2.10
CA SER A 108 5.36 -13.09 3.19
C SER A 108 4.23 -12.07 3.22
N VAL A 109 4.50 -10.80 2.84
CA VAL A 109 3.49 -9.75 2.64
C VAL A 109 2.50 -10.15 1.53
N ILE A 110 3.02 -10.56 0.37
CA ILE A 110 2.21 -10.98 -0.78
C ILE A 110 1.37 -12.22 -0.44
N LEU A 111 1.99 -13.24 0.16
CA LEU A 111 1.31 -14.47 0.57
C LEU A 111 0.24 -14.22 1.64
N THR A 112 0.53 -13.37 2.62
CA THR A 112 -0.42 -13.01 3.69
C THR A 112 -1.62 -12.27 3.13
N ALA A 113 -1.40 -11.33 2.22
CA ALA A 113 -2.50 -10.60 1.59
C ALA A 113 -3.35 -11.47 0.66
N GLU A 114 -2.73 -12.35 -0.13
CA GLU A 114 -3.46 -13.35 -0.92
C GLU A 114 -4.33 -14.23 -0.01
N SER A 115 -3.79 -14.70 1.13
CA SER A 115 -4.53 -15.54 2.08
C SER A 115 -5.72 -14.85 2.77
N ARG A 116 -5.70 -13.50 2.80
CA ARG A 116 -6.69 -12.66 3.48
C ARG A 116 -7.65 -11.95 2.53
N ASN A 117 -7.61 -12.27 1.23
CA ASN A 117 -8.33 -11.55 0.17
C ASN A 117 -8.09 -10.03 0.22
N ILE A 118 -6.90 -9.60 0.62
CA ILE A 118 -6.51 -8.20 0.59
C ILE A 118 -6.04 -7.91 -0.84
N SER A 119 -6.67 -6.93 -1.47
CA SER A 119 -6.26 -6.45 -2.78
C SER A 119 -4.77 -6.07 -2.77
N LEU A 120 -4.00 -6.62 -3.72
CA LEU A 120 -2.60 -6.25 -3.94
C LEU A 120 -2.41 -4.75 -4.23
N GLN A 121 -3.48 -4.02 -4.56
CA GLN A 121 -3.48 -2.56 -4.66
C GLN A 121 -3.22 -1.90 -3.30
N ASN A 122 -3.79 -2.43 -2.21
CA ASN A 122 -3.59 -1.91 -0.86
C ASN A 122 -2.15 -2.14 -0.38
N ILE A 123 -1.51 -3.25 -0.80
CA ILE A 123 -0.08 -3.51 -0.54
C ILE A 123 0.83 -2.60 -1.37
N GLN A 124 0.47 -2.33 -2.63
CA GLN A 124 1.23 -1.39 -3.46
C GLN A 124 1.17 0.04 -2.92
N LEU A 125 0.05 0.49 -2.37
CA LEU A 125 -0.01 1.80 -1.70
C LEU A 125 0.93 1.86 -0.50
N ILE A 126 1.08 0.76 0.22
CA ILE A 126 1.98 0.65 1.36
C ILE A 126 3.46 0.71 0.93
N GLY A 127 3.82 0.00 -0.14
CA GLY A 127 5.20 -0.01 -0.66
C GLY A 127 5.59 1.24 -1.46
N LEU A 128 4.63 1.89 -2.14
CA LEU A 128 4.86 3.08 -2.97
C LEU A 128 4.65 4.40 -2.20
N TYR A 129 3.92 4.39 -1.08
CA TYR A 129 3.71 5.56 -0.24
C TYR A 129 4.15 5.27 1.21
N PRO A 130 5.45 5.45 1.52
CA PRO A 130 5.97 5.36 2.88
C PRO A 130 5.19 6.22 3.87
N ARG A 131 4.58 7.32 3.40
CA ARG A 131 3.69 8.19 4.19
C ARG A 131 2.40 7.51 4.63
N ILE A 132 1.78 6.66 3.80
CA ILE A 132 0.56 5.93 4.19
C ILE A 132 0.91 4.83 5.19
N GLY A 133 2.03 4.13 4.99
CA GLY A 133 2.56 3.22 6.00
C GLY A 133 2.88 3.94 7.32
N GLN A 134 3.43 5.15 7.27
CA GLN A 134 3.60 6.00 8.44
C GLN A 134 2.24 6.37 9.06
N THR A 135 1.28 6.89 8.32
CA THR A 135 -0.05 7.23 8.86
C THR A 135 -0.76 6.03 9.49
N ILE A 136 -0.60 4.83 8.93
CA ILE A 136 -1.15 3.57 9.47
C ILE A 136 -0.37 3.07 10.69
N THR A 137 0.91 3.41 10.86
CA THR A 137 1.75 2.89 11.97
C THR A 137 2.05 3.92 13.07
N SER A 138 1.96 5.22 12.76
CA SER A 138 2.23 6.35 13.66
C SER A 138 0.98 7.16 14.01
N ASP A 139 0.02 7.31 13.08
CA ASP A 139 -1.14 8.21 13.27
C ASP A 139 -2.45 7.43 13.51
N TYR A 140 -2.36 6.11 13.41
CA TYR A 140 -3.46 5.16 13.51
C TYR A 140 -3.67 4.77 14.97
N ASP A 141 -4.70 5.35 15.58
CA ASP A 141 -5.06 5.06 16.96
C ASP A 141 -6.17 4.01 16.99
N ALA A 142 -5.82 2.79 17.42
CA ALA A 142 -6.75 1.67 17.55
C ALA A 142 -7.98 2.03 18.41
N ASN A 143 -7.83 2.93 19.38
CA ASN A 143 -8.94 3.37 20.22
C ASN A 143 -9.96 4.21 19.44
N LEU A 144 -9.50 4.99 18.45
CA LEU A 144 -10.37 5.81 17.61
C LEU A 144 -11.28 4.97 16.70
N MET A 145 -10.91 3.72 16.41
CA MET A 145 -11.70 2.81 15.57
C MET A 145 -12.70 1.96 16.33
N GLN A 146 -12.56 1.86 17.64
CA GLN A 146 -13.61 1.29 18.48
C GLN A 146 -14.80 2.26 18.62
N LEU A 147 -14.60 3.53 18.24
CA LEU A 147 -15.65 4.54 18.24
C LEU A 147 -16.60 4.37 17.04
N SER A 148 -17.89 4.47 17.30
CA SER A 148 -18.92 4.64 16.26
C SER A 148 -18.71 5.94 15.48
N ASP A 149 -19.33 6.04 14.29
CA ASP A 149 -19.26 7.25 13.45
C ASP A 149 -19.67 8.52 14.20
N LYS A 150 -20.72 8.43 15.02
CA LYS A 150 -21.19 9.55 15.84
C LYS A 150 -20.11 9.97 16.85
N GLN A 151 -19.52 9.01 17.57
CA GLN A 151 -18.47 9.29 18.55
C GLN A 151 -17.22 9.87 17.88
N ARG A 152 -16.87 9.44 16.66
CA ARG A 152 -15.77 10.03 15.88
C ARG A 152 -16.06 11.48 15.51
N GLN A 153 -17.28 11.79 15.07
CA GLN A 153 -17.69 13.16 14.78
C GLN A 153 -17.68 14.04 16.04
N ASP A 154 -18.14 13.52 17.17
CA ASP A 154 -18.13 14.24 18.44
C ASP A 154 -16.69 14.47 18.93
N PHE A 155 -15.79 13.49 18.77
CA PHE A 155 -14.37 13.67 19.07
C PHE A 155 -13.67 14.68 18.15
N GLN A 156 -14.00 14.71 16.86
CA GLN A 156 -13.53 15.75 15.94
C GLN A 156 -13.93 17.16 16.39
N ARG A 157 -15.12 17.32 17.00
CA ARG A 157 -15.50 18.60 17.61
C ARG A 157 -14.59 18.96 18.77
N VAL A 158 -14.27 18.01 19.66
CA VAL A 158 -13.34 18.25 20.77
C VAL A 158 -11.98 18.74 20.24
N LEU A 159 -11.43 18.06 19.23
CA LEU A 159 -10.16 18.44 18.62
C LEU A 159 -10.19 19.84 17.97
N GLN A 160 -11.32 20.29 17.43
CA GLN A 160 -11.44 21.65 16.89
C GLN A 160 -11.25 22.73 17.97
N PHE A 161 -11.63 22.46 19.22
CA PHE A 161 -11.47 23.40 20.33
C PHE A 161 -10.12 23.29 21.04
N THR A 162 -9.47 22.13 20.97
CA THR A 162 -8.21 21.85 21.71
C THR A 162 -6.97 21.75 20.82
N ARG A 163 -7.10 22.00 19.52
CA ARG A 163 -6.11 21.69 18.47
C ARG A 163 -4.69 22.17 18.77
N ASP A 164 -4.56 23.33 19.41
CA ASP A 164 -3.27 23.99 19.67
C ASP A 164 -2.84 23.92 21.14
N THR A 165 -3.68 23.35 22.02
CA THR A 165 -3.50 23.36 23.48
C THR A 165 -3.29 21.98 24.09
N VAL A 166 -3.84 20.94 23.48
CA VAL A 166 -3.83 19.58 24.03
C VAL A 166 -3.39 18.58 22.97
N ASP A 167 -2.51 17.68 23.36
CA ASP A 167 -2.10 16.55 22.54
C ASP A 167 -3.31 15.67 22.16
N ARG A 168 -3.36 15.20 20.91
CA ARG A 168 -4.49 14.43 20.37
C ARG A 168 -4.77 13.17 21.19
N ASP A 169 -3.74 12.48 21.66
CA ASP A 169 -3.90 11.22 22.40
C ASP A 169 -4.46 11.49 23.79
N VAL A 170 -4.01 12.57 24.43
CA VAL A 170 -4.56 13.04 25.72
C VAL A 170 -6.04 13.40 25.56
N ALA A 171 -6.39 14.11 24.49
CA ALA A 171 -7.78 14.43 24.18
C ALA A 171 -8.62 13.16 23.97
N LEU A 172 -8.11 12.15 23.24
CA LEU A 172 -8.83 10.91 22.99
C LEU A 172 -9.03 10.07 24.26
N GLN A 173 -7.98 9.91 25.08
CA GLN A 173 -8.09 9.17 26.34
C GLN A 173 -9.10 9.83 27.28
N THR A 174 -9.11 11.17 27.32
CA THR A 174 -10.08 11.94 28.13
C THR A 174 -11.50 11.78 27.56
N PHE A 175 -11.65 11.79 26.24
CA PHE A 175 -12.93 11.55 25.58
C PHE A 175 -13.52 10.17 25.91
N ILE A 176 -12.68 9.13 25.90
CA ILE A 176 -13.07 7.77 26.29
C ILE A 176 -13.41 7.71 27.78
N ALA A 177 -12.61 8.35 28.65
CA ALA A 177 -12.86 8.39 30.09
C ALA A 177 -14.14 9.15 30.47
N CYS A 178 -14.52 10.16 29.69
CA CYS A 178 -15.77 10.92 29.82
C CYS A 178 -16.96 10.25 29.11
N ASP A 179 -16.89 8.95 28.85
CA ASP A 179 -17.92 8.14 28.17
C ASP A 179 -18.39 8.76 26.84
N HIS A 180 -17.42 9.26 26.06
CA HIS A 180 -17.61 9.82 24.73
C HIS A 180 -18.50 11.08 24.69
N ASN A 181 -18.62 11.80 25.80
CA ASN A 181 -19.37 13.06 25.87
C ASN A 181 -18.45 14.25 25.58
N PRO A 182 -18.69 15.02 24.48
CA PRO A 182 -17.79 16.09 24.08
C PRO A 182 -17.76 17.27 25.07
N ASP A 183 -18.89 17.63 25.67
CA ASP A 183 -18.97 18.76 26.61
C ASP A 183 -18.24 18.44 27.93
N LEU A 184 -18.42 17.22 28.45
CA LEU A 184 -17.69 16.77 29.63
C LEU A 184 -16.20 16.69 29.36
N THR A 185 -15.82 16.18 28.18
CA THR A 185 -14.42 16.09 27.77
C THR A 185 -13.75 17.46 27.71
N LEU A 186 -14.40 18.45 27.10
CA LEU A 186 -13.88 19.83 27.02
C LEU A 186 -13.76 20.52 28.38
N ASN A 187 -14.57 20.13 29.36
CA ASN A 187 -14.43 20.63 30.73
C ASN A 187 -13.30 19.95 31.50
N CYS A 188 -12.91 18.74 31.10
CA CYS A 188 -11.82 17.98 31.71
C CYS A 188 -10.45 18.29 31.10
N LEU A 189 -10.40 18.77 29.85
CA LEU A 189 -9.20 19.18 29.12
C LEU A 189 -8.84 20.65 29.39
#